data_AF-A0A7V1BV87-F1
#
_entry.id   AF-A0A7V1BV87-F1
#
_cell.length_a   1.000
_cell.length_b   1.000
_cell.length_c   1.000
_cell.angle_alpha   90.00
_cell.angle_beta   90.00
_cell.angle_gamma   90.00
#
_symmetry.space_group_name_H-M   'P 1'
#
loop_
_entity.id
_entity.type
_entity.pdbx_description
1 polymer ?
#
loop_
_entity_poly.entity_id
_entity_poly.type
_entity_poly.pdbx_seq_one_letter_code
_entity_poly.pdbx_strand_id
1 'polypeptide(L)'
;MSNNIGIFYLSRQNLKRKLFRSLVTIVAVAVVAMVLFPITILGKSVSDSLEKGVARLGADLMVVAPGNVSKISSSLIAGNPSTFLMDGDVLDEVARVEGVEKVSPQLYFATLGSG
;
A
#
# COMPACT_ATOMS: atom_id res chain seq x y z
N MET A 1 43.67 -1.38 43.52
CA MET A 1 43.49 -0.14 42.73
C MET A 1 43.98 -0.43 41.30
N SER A 2 43.18 -1.17 40.53
CA SER A 2 43.56 -1.59 39.17
C SER A 2 42.69 -0.81 38.20
N ASN A 3 43.27 0.23 37.59
CA ASN A 3 42.62 0.98 36.54
C ASN A 3 42.53 0.07 35.31
N ASN A 4 41.36 -0.54 35.10
CA ASN A 4 40.95 -1.09 33.82
C ASN A 4 40.82 0.08 32.84
N ILE A 5 41.94 0.52 32.28
CA ILE A 5 41.96 1.42 31.13
C ILE A 5 41.45 0.58 29.97
N GLY A 6 40.12 0.50 29.85
CA GLY A 6 39.46 -0.46 28.97
C GLY A 6 39.90 -0.26 27.53
N ILE A 7 40.18 -1.35 26.83
CA ILE A 7 40.55 -1.38 25.41
C ILE A 7 39.60 -0.51 24.57
N PHE A 8 38.32 -0.48 24.93
CA PHE A 8 37.29 0.35 24.31
C PHE A 8 37.59 1.86 24.40
N TYR A 9 38.11 2.33 25.53
CA TYR A 9 38.52 3.72 25.74
C TYR A 9 39.72 4.09 24.86
N LEU A 10 40.73 3.20 24.79
CA LEU A 10 41.93 3.39 23.98
C LEU A 10 41.64 3.35 22.46
N SER A 11 40.75 2.46 22.02
CA SER A 11 40.28 2.39 20.63
C SER A 11 39.49 3.65 20.24
N ARG A 12 38.61 4.15 21.13
CA ARG A 12 37.86 5.39 20.89
C ARG A 12 38.77 6.62 20.84
N GLN A 13 39.81 6.65 21.68
CA GLN A 13 40.81 7.71 21.66
C GLN A 13 41.71 7.66 20.42
N ASN A 14 42.03 6.45 19.91
CA ASN A 14 42.73 6.26 18.64
C ASN A 14 41.92 6.72 17.43
N LEU A 15 40.62 6.40 17.39
CA LEU A 15 39.71 6.91 16.35
C LEU A 15 39.65 8.45 16.36
N LYS A 16 39.63 9.07 17.55
CA LYS A 16 39.67 10.53 17.71
C LYS A 16 41.01 11.18 17.37
N ARG A 17 42.13 10.46 17.42
CA ARG A 17 43.46 11.01 17.10
C ARG A 17 43.76 11.01 15.60
N LYS A 18 43.10 10.14 14.82
CA LYS A 18 43.15 10.11 13.34
C LYS A 18 41.74 10.15 12.74
N LEU A 19 40.98 11.20 13.08
CA LEU A 19 39.58 11.38 12.65
C LEU A 19 39.39 11.23 11.14
N PHE A 20 40.26 11.83 10.32
CA PHE A 20 40.13 11.78 8.87
C PHE A 20 40.17 10.35 8.31
N ARG A 21 41.12 9.53 8.76
CA ARG A 21 41.28 8.14 8.30
C ARG A 21 40.09 7.26 8.71
N SER A 22 39.60 7.45 9.93
CA SER A 22 38.43 6.71 10.40
C SER A 22 37.16 7.12 9.66
N LEU A 23 36.99 8.42 9.40
CA LEU A 23 35.82 8.94 8.70
C LEU A 23 35.76 8.40 7.26
N VAL A 24 36.89 8.40 6.54
CA VAL A 24 36.99 7.84 5.18
C VAL A 24 36.62 6.36 5.16
N THR A 25 37.08 5.59 6.16
CA THR A 25 36.78 4.15 6.25
C THR A 25 35.29 3.92 6.52
N ILE A 26 34.69 4.70 7.43
CA ILE A 26 33.25 4.62 7.75
C ILE A 26 32.41 4.97 6.52
N VAL A 27 32.77 6.04 5.81
CA VAL A 27 32.06 6.46 4.60
C VAL A 27 32.18 5.40 3.50
N ALA A 28 33.37 4.83 3.29
CA ALA A 28 33.55 3.77 2.29
C ALA A 28 32.67 2.55 2.57
N VAL A 29 32.62 2.09 3.83
CA VAL A 29 31.76 0.98 4.25
C VAL A 29 30.27 1.34 4.11
N ALA A 30 29.90 2.57 4.48
CA ALA A 30 28.52 3.05 4.35
C ALA A 30 28.05 3.09 2.89
N VAL A 31 28.89 3.54 1.96
CA VAL A 31 28.58 3.54 0.52
C VAL A 31 28.36 2.12 0.01
N VAL A 32 29.23 1.17 0.37
CA VAL A 32 29.07 -0.24 -0.02
C VAL A 32 27.77 -0.82 0.54
N ALA A 33 27.45 -0.56 1.81
CA ALA A 33 26.19 -1.02 2.41
C ALA A 33 24.96 -0.37 1.75
N MET A 34 25.02 0.91 1.43
CA MET A 34 23.95 1.65 0.75
C MET A 34 23.70 1.12 -0.66
N VAL A 35 24.70 0.57 -1.34
CA VAL A 35 24.52 -0.07 -2.65
C VAL A 35 23.97 -1.48 -2.53
N LEU A 36 24.44 -2.26 -1.55
CA LEU A 36 24.02 -3.67 -1.37
C LEU A 36 22.59 -3.81 -0.84
N PHE A 37 22.18 -2.93 0.07
CA PHE A 37 20.85 -2.95 0.67
C PHE A 37 19.70 -2.85 -0.35
N PRO A 38 19.66 -1.87 -1.27
CA PRO A 38 18.58 -1.74 -2.24
C PRO A 38 18.55 -2.88 -3.25
N ILE A 39 19.69 -3.50 -3.61
CA ILE A 39 19.71 -4.60 -4.60
C ILE A 39 18.78 -5.75 -4.19
N THR A 40 18.75 -6.09 -2.90
CA THR A 40 17.93 -7.19 -2.38
C THR A 40 16.48 -6.79 -2.12
N ILE A 41 16.25 -5.55 -1.71
CA ILE A 41 14.92 -5.05 -1.32
C ILE A 41 14.11 -4.61 -2.53
N LEU A 42 14.73 -3.99 -3.53
CA LEU A 42 14.03 -3.45 -4.70
C LEU A 42 13.29 -4.54 -5.48
N GLY A 43 13.90 -5.72 -5.69
CA GLY A 43 13.23 -6.81 -6.40
C GLY A 43 11.97 -7.31 -5.69
N LYS A 44 12.02 -7.42 -4.36
CA LYS A 44 10.87 -7.81 -3.55
C LYS A 44 9.82 -6.70 -3.49
N SER A 45 10.24 -5.45 -3.31
CA SER A 45 9.33 -4.30 -3.24
C SER A 45 8.58 -4.07 -4.55
N VAL A 46 9.21 -4.27 -5.72
CA VAL A 46 8.53 -4.17 -7.01
C VAL A 46 7.48 -5.26 -7.16
N SER A 47 7.83 -6.51 -6.82
CA SER A 47 6.91 -7.65 -6.89
C SER A 47 5.71 -7.45 -5.96
N ASP A 48 5.95 -7.09 -4.69
CA ASP A 48 4.92 -6.77 -3.71
C ASP A 48 4.03 -5.58 -4.16
N SER A 49 4.63 -4.57 -4.80
CA SER A 49 3.90 -3.39 -5.27
C SER A 49 3.03 -3.73 -6.48
N LEU A 50 3.53 -4.58 -7.39
CA LEU A 50 2.75 -5.09 -8.52
C LEU A 50 1.60 -5.98 -8.04
N GLU A 51 1.85 -6.90 -7.13
CA GLU A 51 0.82 -7.79 -6.58
C GLU A 51 -0.29 -6.99 -5.89
N LYS A 52 0.07 -6.02 -5.04
CA LYS A 52 -0.89 -5.10 -4.41
C LYS A 52 -1.59 -4.19 -5.41
N GLY A 53 -0.91 -3.77 -6.47
CA GLY A 53 -1.48 -2.97 -7.55
C GLY A 53 -2.52 -3.77 -8.34
N VAL A 54 -2.19 -5.00 -8.74
CA VAL A 54 -3.06 -5.91 -9.48
C VAL A 54 -4.26 -6.32 -8.63
N ALA A 55 -4.08 -6.59 -7.34
CA ALA A 55 -5.18 -6.90 -6.42
C ALA A 55 -6.24 -5.78 -6.40
N ARG A 56 -5.82 -4.51 -6.51
CA ARG A 56 -6.73 -3.35 -6.57
C ARG A 56 -7.35 -3.12 -7.95
N LEU A 57 -6.80 -3.71 -9.01
CA LEU A 57 -7.30 -3.55 -10.39
C LEU A 57 -8.35 -4.61 -10.76
N GLY A 58 -8.41 -5.75 -10.06
CA GLY A 58 -9.20 -6.90 -10.51
C GLY A 58 -10.02 -7.65 -9.46
N ALA A 59 -10.02 -7.27 -8.19
CA ALA A 59 -10.73 -8.04 -7.15
C ALA A 59 -12.09 -7.46 -6.76
N ASP A 60 -12.41 -6.22 -7.16
CA ASP A 60 -13.67 -5.57 -6.79
C ASP A 60 -14.66 -5.64 -7.96
N LEU A 61 -15.62 -6.57 -7.87
CA LEU A 61 -16.72 -6.72 -8.83
C LEU A 61 -17.96 -5.95 -8.34
N MET A 62 -18.51 -5.07 -9.16
CA MET A 62 -19.73 -4.33 -8.82
C MET A 62 -20.97 -5.08 -9.33
N VAL A 63 -21.80 -5.58 -8.40
CA VAL A 63 -23.08 -6.23 -8.71
C VAL A 63 -24.18 -5.18 -8.86
N VAL A 64 -25.00 -5.27 -9.91
CA VAL A 64 -26.12 -4.36 -10.12
C VAL A 64 -27.39 -5.09 -10.59
N ALA A 65 -28.55 -4.54 -10.26
CA ALA A 65 -29.85 -5.13 -10.58
C ALA A 65 -30.06 -5.35 -12.10
N PRO A 66 -30.70 -6.48 -12.48
CA PRO A 66 -30.96 -6.80 -13.88
C PRO A 66 -31.87 -5.77 -14.56
N GLY A 67 -31.58 -5.44 -15.82
CA GLY A 67 -32.37 -4.50 -16.65
C GLY A 67 -31.89 -3.05 -16.66
N ASN A 68 -30.88 -2.67 -15.86
CA ASN A 68 -30.39 -1.29 -15.76
C ASN A 68 -28.98 -1.05 -16.33
N VAL A 69 -28.32 -2.06 -16.92
CA VAL A 69 -26.92 -2.00 -17.38
C VAL A 69 -26.63 -0.84 -18.34
N SER A 70 -27.53 -0.55 -19.29
CA SER A 70 -27.38 0.58 -20.24
C SER A 70 -27.65 1.95 -19.59
N LYS A 71 -28.55 2.00 -18.60
CA LYS A 71 -28.92 3.21 -17.85
C LYS A 71 -27.87 3.58 -16.78
N ILE A 72 -27.15 2.61 -16.24
CA ILE A 72 -26.08 2.81 -15.24
C ILE A 72 -24.91 3.57 -15.89
N SER A 73 -24.38 3.07 -17.02
CA SER A 73 -23.24 3.72 -17.69
C SER A 73 -23.56 5.13 -18.19
N SER A 74 -24.79 5.34 -18.67
CA SER A 74 -25.22 6.65 -19.17
C SER A 74 -25.67 7.59 -18.06
N SER A 75 -26.26 7.13 -16.94
CA SER A 75 -26.68 8.01 -15.83
C SER A 75 -25.53 8.34 -14.87
N LEU A 76 -24.56 7.44 -14.66
CA LEU A 76 -23.31 7.76 -13.95
C LEU A 76 -22.47 8.78 -14.73
N ILE A 77 -22.42 8.69 -16.06
CA ILE A 77 -21.62 9.60 -16.90
C ILE A 77 -22.39 10.88 -17.27
N ALA A 78 -23.72 10.82 -17.48
CA ALA A 78 -24.53 11.97 -17.88
C ALA A 78 -25.20 12.72 -16.72
N GLY A 79 -25.00 12.28 -15.46
CA GLY A 79 -25.49 13.00 -14.27
C GLY A 79 -27.02 13.09 -14.15
N ASN A 80 -27.77 12.22 -14.83
CA ASN A 80 -29.22 12.19 -14.69
C ASN A 80 -29.61 11.52 -13.35
N PRO A 81 -30.59 12.06 -12.61
CA PRO A 81 -31.00 11.51 -11.32
C PRO A 81 -31.73 10.18 -11.54
N SER A 82 -31.14 9.09 -11.07
CA SER A 82 -31.79 7.80 -11.03
C SER A 82 -31.58 7.17 -9.66
N THR A 83 -32.68 6.97 -8.93
CA THR A 83 -32.68 6.29 -7.64
C THR A 83 -32.74 4.79 -7.89
N PHE A 84 -31.63 4.10 -7.68
CA PHE A 84 -31.58 2.64 -7.74
C PHE A 84 -31.43 2.09 -6.34
N LEU A 85 -32.42 1.30 -5.92
CA LEU A 85 -32.46 0.60 -4.65
C LEU A 85 -32.38 -0.89 -4.94
N MET A 86 -31.44 -1.58 -4.30
CA MET A 86 -31.41 -3.03 -4.23
C MET A 86 -31.87 -3.44 -2.84
N ASP A 87 -32.61 -4.54 -2.76
CA ASP A 87 -33.04 -5.06 -1.46
C ASP A 87 -31.82 -5.49 -0.63
N GLY A 88 -31.89 -5.33 0.69
CA GLY A 88 -30.80 -5.66 1.60
C GLY A 88 -30.42 -7.14 1.54
N ASP A 89 -31.40 -8.00 1.24
CA ASP A 89 -31.24 -9.45 1.12
C ASP A 89 -30.28 -9.86 -0.02
N VAL A 90 -30.08 -8.98 -1.03
CA VAL A 90 -29.13 -9.23 -2.13
C VAL A 90 -27.68 -9.23 -1.62
N LEU A 91 -27.38 -8.47 -0.56
CA LEU A 91 -26.05 -8.45 0.04
C LEU A 91 -25.68 -9.84 0.60
N ASP A 92 -26.64 -10.47 1.27
CA ASP A 92 -26.49 -11.81 1.87
C ASP A 92 -26.47 -12.91 0.79
N GLU A 93 -27.21 -12.73 -0.30
CA GLU A 93 -27.17 -13.65 -1.45
C GLU A 93 -25.80 -13.61 -2.14
N VAL A 94 -25.25 -12.42 -2.39
CA VAL A 94 -23.92 -12.25 -3.01
C VAL A 94 -22.81 -12.77 -2.08
N ALA A 95 -22.92 -12.56 -0.76
CA ALA A 95 -21.94 -13.06 0.20
C ALA A 95 -21.87 -14.59 0.28
N ARG A 96 -22.92 -15.31 -0.15
CA ARG A 96 -22.97 -16.79 -0.16
C ARG A 96 -22.44 -17.43 -1.44
N VAL A 97 -22.10 -16.63 -2.46
CA VAL A 97 -21.54 -17.14 -3.71
C VAL A 97 -20.12 -17.65 -3.47
N GLU A 98 -19.84 -18.88 -3.94
CA GLU A 98 -18.53 -19.50 -3.81
C GLU A 98 -17.45 -18.66 -4.52
N GLY A 99 -16.42 -18.26 -3.77
CA GLY A 99 -15.34 -17.39 -4.27
C GLY A 99 -15.46 -15.92 -3.89
N VAL A 100 -16.53 -15.49 -3.22
CA VAL A 100 -16.67 -14.12 -2.68
C VAL A 100 -15.98 -14.02 -1.32
N GLU A 101 -14.93 -13.22 -1.22
CA GLU A 101 -14.19 -13.02 0.05
C GLU A 101 -14.83 -11.94 0.93
N LYS A 102 -15.27 -10.82 0.32
CA LYS A 102 -15.85 -9.66 1.02
C LYS A 102 -16.92 -9.00 0.16
N VAL A 103 -17.94 -8.46 0.82
CA VAL A 103 -18.99 -7.65 0.18
C VAL A 103 -19.15 -6.35 0.97
N SER A 104 -19.31 -5.23 0.26
CA SER A 104 -19.58 -3.92 0.87
C SER A 104 -20.76 -3.25 0.16
N PRO A 105 -21.83 -2.87 0.87
CA PRO A 105 -22.91 -2.09 0.27
C PRO A 105 -22.42 -0.67 -0.06
N GLN A 106 -22.80 -0.15 -1.23
CA GLN A 106 -22.53 1.24 -1.63
C GLN A 106 -23.84 1.93 -1.98
N LEU A 107 -24.09 3.08 -1.36
CA LEU A 107 -25.28 3.89 -1.57
C LEU A 107 -24.94 5.08 -2.47
N TYR A 108 -25.58 5.14 -3.63
CA TYR A 108 -25.49 6.26 -4.56
C TYR A 108 -26.80 7.02 -4.60
N PHE A 109 -26.92 8.05 -3.76
CA PHE A 109 -28.03 9.00 -3.85
C PHE A 109 -27.65 10.12 -4.82
N ALA A 110 -28.33 10.19 -5.96
CA ALA A 110 -28.36 11.43 -6.73
C ALA A 110 -29.17 12.44 -5.90
N THR A 111 -28.50 13.37 -5.23
CA THR A 111 -29.22 14.47 -4.57
C THR A 111 -29.96 15.26 -5.64
N LEU A 112 -31.24 15.55 -5.41
CA LEU A 112 -31.97 16.53 -6.20
C LEU A 112 -31.18 17.83 -6.12
N GLY A 113 -30.64 18.26 -7.26
CA GLY A 113 -30.12 19.60 -7.40
C GLY A 113 -31.23 20.55 -7.00
N SER A 114 -31.01 21.27 -5.90
CA SER A 114 -31.83 22.38 -5.45
C SER A 114 -31.95 23.39 -6.59
N GLY A 115 -33.15 23.46 -7.17
CA GLY A 115 -33.61 24.67 -7.87
C GLY A 115 -33.86 25.79 -6.86
#